data_AF-A0AAD2BW94-F1
#
_entry.id   AF-A0AAD2BW94-F1
#
_cell.length_a   1.000
_cell.length_b   1.000
_cell.length_c   1.000
_cell.angle_alpha   90.00
_cell.angle_beta   90.00
_cell.angle_gamma   90.00
#
_symmetry.space_group_name_H-M   'P 1'
#
loop_
_entity.id
_entity.type
_entity.pdbx_description
1 polymer ?
#
loop_
_entity_poly.entity_id
_entity_poly.type
_entity_poly.pdbx_seq_one_letter_code
_entity_poly.pdbx_strand_id
1 'polypeptide(L)'
;MTRIAVRSHSPDAATTLAGHGIHPVLARILAARGVARPDELSTELTDLLPPTQLKGIDDAARYLADAIAANKRMLIIADYDCDGATACAVGVRGLRMLGAQVSYIVPSRFEYGYGLSPEIVALAAREKPDVLVTVDNGIADVAGVAAANALGIDVVVTDHHMPGAQLPDARVIVNPNQPGCGFPSKNLAGVGVMFYVLLALRAELRKRGVFTPQDQPRLDALLDLVALGTVADVVKLDANNRLLVAQGLKRMRAGRMCPGIAALFRVAGREARRASTFDLGFGLGPRLNAAGRLADMSLGIECLLTDDYDRAMSIAAELDGMNRERREIEAGMQQEALAILDSMNAIDGAGRHTIAVYNETWHQGVIGIVASRIKDKFHRPVFTFAPGDDGVIKGSGRSIPGFHLRDALDAVHKRSPGLIVKFGGHAMAAGLTLREDGFETFVATFEAVGREWLTEALLSRVLETDGEADPECFTPQFVELLETQVWGQGFPAPSFCGEFDVLSQAVLKEKHLKLKLGRGKQHFDAIWFNHAEPLGASAYVAYRLDNNTFNGITRVQMVIEHAQ
;
A
#
# COMPACT_ATOMS: atom_id res chain seq x y z
N MET A 1 -8.92 25.69 -4.79
CA MET A 1 -7.48 26.05 -4.81
C MET A 1 -6.74 25.18 -3.82
N THR A 2 -5.51 24.77 -4.13
CA THR A 2 -4.67 24.01 -3.21
C THR A 2 -4.02 24.99 -2.22
N ARG A 3 -4.14 24.75 -0.91
CA ARG A 3 -3.48 25.53 0.13
C ARG A 3 -2.20 24.82 0.57
N ILE A 4 -1.07 25.49 0.53
CA ILE A 4 0.17 25.01 1.13
C ILE A 4 0.11 25.30 2.65
N ALA A 5 0.39 24.29 3.48
CA ALA A 5 0.37 24.42 4.93
C ALA A 5 1.58 23.72 5.55
N VAL A 6 2.15 24.32 6.59
CA VAL A 6 3.26 23.71 7.33
C VAL A 6 2.72 22.74 8.38
N ARG A 7 3.28 21.53 8.44
CA ARG A 7 2.95 20.55 9.48
C ARG A 7 3.32 21.08 10.86
N SER A 8 2.38 20.98 11.79
CA SER A 8 2.70 21.19 13.21
C SER A 8 3.62 20.07 13.71
N HIS A 9 4.56 20.42 14.57
CA HIS A 9 5.42 19.47 15.27
C HIS A 9 5.50 19.84 16.74
N SER A 10 5.82 18.86 17.60
CA SER A 10 6.14 19.13 19.00
C SER A 10 7.55 19.73 19.12
N PRO A 11 7.72 20.96 19.65
CA PRO A 11 9.04 21.54 19.87
C PRO A 11 9.88 20.69 20.82
N ASP A 12 9.27 20.17 21.89
CA ASP A 12 9.96 19.34 22.89
C ASP A 12 10.51 18.04 22.28
N ALA A 13 9.73 17.40 21.40
CA ALA A 13 10.17 16.22 20.66
C ALA A 13 11.34 16.56 19.73
N ALA A 14 11.23 17.65 18.97
CA ALA A 14 12.29 18.09 18.06
C ALA A 14 13.59 18.41 18.81
N THR A 15 13.50 19.13 19.94
CA THR A 15 14.65 19.43 20.81
C THR A 15 15.26 18.15 21.40
N THR A 16 14.42 17.22 21.86
CA THR A 16 14.88 15.94 22.41
C THR A 16 15.65 15.13 21.37
N LEU A 17 15.09 14.98 20.17
CA LEU A 17 15.74 14.27 19.06
C LEU A 17 17.06 14.95 18.66
N ALA A 18 17.07 16.28 18.54
CA ALA A 18 18.29 17.04 18.22
C ALA A 18 19.37 16.89 19.31
N GLY A 19 18.99 16.86 20.58
CA GLY A 19 19.88 16.63 21.72
C GLY A 19 20.56 15.25 21.69
N HIS A 20 20.00 14.28 20.98
CA HIS A 20 20.59 12.95 20.75
C HIS A 20 21.41 12.88 19.45
N GLY A 21 21.75 14.01 18.84
CA GLY A 21 22.63 14.08 17.67
C GLY A 21 21.93 13.94 16.33
N ILE A 22 20.59 13.93 16.29
CA ILE A 22 19.83 13.98 15.03
C ILE A 22 19.90 15.41 14.48
N HIS A 23 20.14 15.55 13.18
CA HIS A 23 20.18 16.87 12.53
C HIS A 23 18.92 17.70 12.84
N PRO A 24 19.01 18.99 13.22
CA PRO A 24 17.85 19.77 13.69
C PRO A 24 16.64 19.77 12.74
N VAL A 25 16.89 19.92 11.44
CA VAL A 25 15.82 19.86 10.42
C VAL A 25 15.18 18.47 10.34
N LEU A 26 15.97 17.40 10.41
CA LEU A 26 15.43 16.03 10.43
C LEU A 26 14.66 15.77 11.73
N ALA A 27 15.17 16.23 12.88
CA ALA A 27 14.48 16.13 14.17
C ALA A 27 13.09 16.79 14.12
N ARG A 28 12.98 17.98 13.51
CA ARG A 28 11.70 18.67 13.28
C ARG A 28 10.77 17.87 12.38
N ILE A 29 11.28 17.34 11.26
CA ILE A 29 10.53 16.50 10.31
C ILE A 29 9.99 15.25 11.01
N LEU A 30 10.81 14.57 11.82
CA LEU A 30 10.42 13.36 12.56
C LEU A 30 9.39 13.68 13.65
N ALA A 31 9.58 14.77 14.39
CA ALA A 31 8.60 15.25 15.37
C ALA A 31 7.25 15.59 14.74
N ALA A 32 7.23 16.15 13.52
CA ALA A 32 6.00 16.41 12.76
C ALA A 32 5.25 15.11 12.38
N ARG A 33 5.95 13.97 12.39
CA ARG A 33 5.40 12.64 12.11
C ARG A 33 5.13 11.82 13.38
N GLY A 34 5.18 12.48 14.55
CA GLY A 34 4.85 11.89 15.84
C GLY A 34 5.99 11.13 16.52
N VAL A 35 7.22 11.21 16.02
CA VAL A 35 8.39 10.62 16.70
C VAL A 35 8.79 11.53 17.84
N ALA A 36 8.77 11.03 19.08
CA ALA A 36 9.13 11.79 20.26
C ALA A 36 10.54 11.45 20.77
N ARG A 37 10.99 10.21 20.55
CA ARG A 37 12.22 9.69 21.13
C ARG A 37 13.07 8.94 20.10
N PRO A 38 14.41 8.91 20.25
CA PRO A 38 15.31 8.25 19.30
C PRO A 38 15.10 6.73 19.17
N ASP A 39 14.64 6.06 20.23
CA ASP A 39 14.37 4.61 20.22
C ASP A 39 13.26 4.23 19.21
N GLU A 40 12.34 5.14 18.91
CA GLU A 40 11.29 4.95 17.90
C GLU A 40 11.80 4.96 16.45
N LEU A 41 13.07 5.31 16.25
CA LEU A 41 13.78 5.27 14.96
C LEU A 41 14.67 4.04 14.84
N SER A 42 14.75 3.20 15.89
CA SER A 42 15.59 2.02 15.84
C SER A 42 15.18 1.13 14.68
N THR A 43 16.19 0.67 13.95
CA THR A 43 16.02 -0.33 12.90
C THR A 43 16.52 -1.70 13.34
N GLU A 44 16.97 -1.86 14.59
CA GLU A 44 17.57 -3.11 15.06
C GLU A 44 16.52 -4.20 15.31
N LEU A 45 16.79 -5.43 14.87
CA LEU A 45 15.82 -6.54 14.96
C LEU A 45 15.43 -6.91 16.40
N THR A 46 16.26 -6.56 17.39
CA THR A 46 15.97 -6.76 18.82
C THR A 46 14.82 -5.88 19.31
N ASP A 47 14.53 -4.80 18.58
CA ASP A 47 13.55 -3.78 18.99
C ASP A 47 12.19 -3.98 18.30
N LEU A 48 12.04 -5.07 17.54
CA LEU A 48 10.74 -5.54 17.07
C LEU A 48 9.80 -5.75 18.24
N LEU A 49 8.52 -5.38 18.05
CA LEU A 49 7.50 -5.66 19.05
C LEU A 49 7.50 -7.16 19.39
N PRO A 50 7.43 -7.57 20.67
CA PRO A 50 7.45 -8.97 21.05
C PRO A 50 6.27 -9.73 20.43
N PRO A 51 6.50 -10.88 19.76
CA PRO A 51 5.42 -11.67 19.18
C PRO A 51 4.31 -12.00 20.18
N THR A 52 4.65 -12.28 21.44
CA THR A 52 3.69 -12.65 22.51
C THR A 52 2.59 -11.61 22.78
N GLN A 53 2.74 -10.37 22.30
CA GLN A 53 1.68 -9.36 22.39
C GLN A 53 0.61 -9.50 21.28
N LEU A 54 0.88 -10.30 20.24
CA LEU A 54 -0.04 -10.60 19.16
C LEU A 54 -0.95 -11.76 19.55
N LYS A 55 -2.24 -11.44 19.77
CA LYS A 55 -3.25 -12.41 20.20
C LYS A 55 -3.30 -13.62 19.25
N GLY A 56 -3.33 -14.82 19.84
CA GLY A 56 -3.37 -16.10 19.13
C GLY A 56 -2.00 -16.63 18.68
N ILE A 57 -0.92 -15.84 18.75
CA ILE A 57 0.35 -16.25 18.15
C ILE A 57 0.99 -17.45 18.86
N ASP A 58 0.89 -17.53 20.18
CA ASP A 58 1.46 -18.63 20.96
C ASP A 58 0.66 -19.93 20.71
N ASP A 59 -0.65 -19.82 20.53
CA ASP A 59 -1.50 -20.96 20.14
C ASP A 59 -1.17 -21.42 18.73
N ALA A 60 -0.96 -20.50 17.79
CA ALA A 60 -0.56 -20.82 16.42
C ALA A 60 0.81 -21.52 16.41
N ALA A 61 1.79 -20.98 17.15
CA ALA A 61 3.11 -21.57 17.26
C ALA A 61 3.07 -23.00 17.82
N ARG A 62 2.32 -23.23 18.90
CA ARG A 62 2.15 -24.57 19.48
C ARG A 62 1.46 -25.52 18.50
N TYR A 63 0.34 -25.10 17.92
CA TYR A 63 -0.43 -25.92 16.99
C TYR A 63 0.36 -26.29 15.74
N LEU A 64 1.07 -25.33 15.13
CA LEU A 64 1.91 -25.58 13.97
C LEU A 64 3.11 -26.47 14.32
N ALA A 65 3.71 -26.32 15.51
CA ALA A 65 4.78 -27.22 15.96
C ALA A 65 4.26 -28.66 16.16
N ASP A 66 3.05 -28.83 16.70
CA ASP A 66 2.38 -30.13 16.82
C ASP A 66 2.11 -30.74 15.44
N ALA A 67 1.59 -29.93 14.51
CA ALA A 67 1.31 -30.34 13.14
C ALA A 67 2.59 -30.78 12.40
N ILE A 68 3.71 -30.05 12.57
CA ILE A 68 5.01 -30.43 12.01
C ILE A 68 5.50 -31.75 12.60
N ALA A 69 5.46 -31.91 13.93
CA ALA A 69 5.87 -33.16 14.59
C ALA A 69 5.02 -34.36 14.16
N ALA A 70 3.73 -34.13 13.88
CA ALA A 70 2.81 -35.14 13.36
C ALA A 70 2.90 -35.35 11.83
N ASN A 71 3.81 -34.67 11.13
CA ASN A 71 3.92 -34.68 9.66
C ASN A 71 2.60 -34.34 8.93
N LYS A 72 1.76 -33.47 9.52
CA LYS A 72 0.54 -32.99 8.87
C LYS A 72 0.87 -32.21 7.60
N ARG A 73 0.07 -32.40 6.56
CA ARG A 73 0.14 -31.66 5.29
C ARG A 73 -0.57 -30.33 5.43
N MET A 74 0.19 -29.24 5.26
CA MET A 74 -0.31 -27.89 5.30
C MET A 74 -0.56 -27.38 3.87
N LEU A 75 -1.63 -26.62 3.69
CA LEU A 75 -1.92 -25.92 2.44
C LEU A 75 -2.19 -24.45 2.74
N ILE A 76 -1.36 -23.58 2.19
CA ILE A 76 -1.55 -22.13 2.29
C ILE A 76 -2.62 -21.67 1.30
N ILE A 77 -3.57 -20.88 1.78
CA ILE A 77 -4.56 -20.18 0.95
C ILE A 77 -4.16 -18.70 0.90
N ALA A 78 -3.61 -18.28 -0.24
CA ALA A 78 -3.06 -16.94 -0.42
C ALA A 78 -4.06 -15.98 -1.08
N ASP A 79 -3.90 -14.68 -0.81
CA ASP A 79 -4.56 -13.64 -1.60
C ASP A 79 -3.81 -13.35 -2.92
N TYR A 80 -4.49 -12.68 -3.84
CA TYR A 80 -4.06 -12.47 -5.22
C TYR A 80 -3.32 -11.14 -5.47
N ASP A 81 -2.91 -10.44 -4.43
CA ASP A 81 -2.12 -9.22 -4.53
C ASP A 81 -0.68 -9.41 -4.04
N CYS A 82 0.11 -8.33 -4.07
CA CYS A 82 1.51 -8.39 -3.70
C CYS A 82 1.72 -8.76 -2.22
N ASP A 83 0.85 -8.34 -1.30
CA ASP A 83 0.98 -8.75 0.10
C ASP A 83 0.66 -10.24 0.22
N GLY A 84 -0.48 -10.68 -0.30
CA GLY A 84 -0.86 -12.09 -0.34
C GLY A 84 0.21 -13.00 -0.96
N ALA A 85 0.81 -12.60 -2.08
CA ALA A 85 1.87 -13.37 -2.72
C ALA A 85 3.18 -13.39 -1.94
N THR A 86 3.58 -12.26 -1.35
CA THR A 86 4.78 -12.24 -0.48
C THR A 86 4.53 -12.98 0.84
N ALA A 87 3.34 -12.88 1.43
CA ALA A 87 2.90 -13.63 2.60
C ALA A 87 2.90 -15.13 2.33
N CYS A 88 2.42 -15.55 1.16
CA CYS A 88 2.52 -16.93 0.70
C CYS A 88 3.98 -17.38 0.55
N ALA A 89 4.83 -16.57 -0.11
CA ALA A 89 6.24 -16.91 -0.28
C ALA A 89 6.97 -17.02 1.07
N VAL A 90 6.71 -16.10 2.01
CA VAL A 90 7.24 -16.11 3.38
C VAL A 90 6.71 -17.34 4.14
N GLY A 91 5.43 -17.64 4.06
CA GLY A 91 4.80 -18.80 4.70
C GLY A 91 5.40 -20.10 4.19
N VAL A 92 5.44 -20.32 2.88
CA VAL A 92 5.99 -21.53 2.26
C VAL A 92 7.48 -21.69 2.60
N ARG A 93 8.31 -20.67 2.35
CA ARG A 93 9.76 -20.75 2.63
C ARG A 93 10.02 -20.96 4.12
N GLY A 94 9.38 -20.16 4.97
CA GLY A 94 9.57 -20.18 6.42
C GLY A 94 9.09 -21.47 7.07
N LEU A 95 7.91 -21.97 6.72
CA LEU A 95 7.40 -23.24 7.26
C LEU A 95 8.27 -24.42 6.80
N ARG A 96 8.73 -24.45 5.54
CA ARG A 96 9.68 -25.47 5.05
C ARG A 96 11.02 -25.40 5.79
N MET A 97 11.56 -24.20 6.02
CA MET A 97 12.77 -24.01 6.83
C MET A 97 12.61 -24.59 8.24
N LEU A 98 11.39 -24.60 8.78
CA LEU A 98 11.06 -25.12 10.11
C LEU A 98 10.58 -26.58 10.10
N GLY A 99 10.65 -27.27 8.95
CA GLY A 99 10.38 -28.71 8.82
C GLY A 99 8.96 -29.08 8.39
N ALA A 100 8.11 -28.11 8.02
CA ALA A 100 6.75 -28.39 7.58
C ALA A 100 6.68 -28.94 6.13
N GLN A 101 5.71 -29.82 5.90
CA GLN A 101 5.25 -30.17 4.55
C GLN A 101 4.14 -29.20 4.14
N VAL A 102 4.46 -28.28 3.23
CA VAL A 102 3.54 -27.22 2.84
C VAL A 102 3.53 -26.99 1.33
N SER A 103 2.32 -26.87 0.80
CA SER A 103 1.98 -26.40 -0.54
C SER A 103 1.14 -25.12 -0.43
N TYR A 104 0.76 -24.53 -1.55
CA TYR A 104 -0.12 -23.37 -1.57
C TYR A 104 -1.11 -23.46 -2.74
N ILE A 105 -2.21 -22.74 -2.61
CA ILE A 105 -3.09 -22.35 -3.70
C ILE A 105 -3.38 -20.85 -3.60
N VAL A 106 -3.50 -20.21 -4.76
CA VAL A 106 -4.00 -18.85 -4.89
C VAL A 106 -5.24 -18.90 -5.77
N PRO A 107 -6.44 -18.69 -5.20
CA PRO A 107 -7.68 -18.81 -5.96
C PRO A 107 -7.84 -17.64 -6.93
N SER A 108 -8.44 -17.91 -8.09
CA SER A 108 -8.78 -16.85 -9.05
C SER A 108 -9.83 -15.91 -8.46
N ARG A 109 -9.48 -14.63 -8.36
CA ARG A 109 -10.41 -13.56 -7.95
C ARG A 109 -11.66 -13.53 -8.84
N PHE A 110 -11.50 -13.81 -10.13
CA PHE A 110 -12.57 -13.72 -11.12
C PHE A 110 -13.60 -14.83 -10.96
N GLU A 111 -13.15 -16.01 -10.54
CA GLU A 111 -14.04 -17.18 -10.38
C GLU A 111 -14.64 -17.26 -8.98
N TYR A 112 -13.84 -17.04 -7.93
CA TYR A 112 -14.22 -17.36 -6.55
C TYR A 112 -14.35 -16.14 -5.63
N GLY A 113 -13.99 -14.94 -6.10
CA GLY A 113 -13.99 -13.74 -5.29
C GLY A 113 -12.78 -13.64 -4.36
N TYR A 114 -12.96 -12.98 -3.21
CA TYR A 114 -11.90 -12.72 -2.22
C TYR A 114 -12.14 -13.52 -0.94
N GLY A 115 -11.06 -13.96 -0.30
CA GLY A 115 -11.09 -14.71 0.95
C GLY A 115 -11.33 -16.21 0.79
N LEU A 116 -11.41 -16.93 1.90
CA LEU A 116 -11.71 -18.35 1.96
C LEU A 116 -13.23 -18.58 1.82
N SER A 117 -13.68 -19.05 0.65
CA SER A 117 -15.08 -19.45 0.43
C SER A 117 -15.26 -20.97 0.54
N PRO A 118 -16.50 -21.48 0.71
CA PRO A 118 -16.79 -22.90 0.61
C PRO A 118 -16.32 -23.55 -0.70
N GLU A 119 -16.38 -22.83 -1.82
CA GLU A 119 -15.90 -23.28 -3.14
C GLU A 119 -14.37 -23.44 -3.14
N ILE A 120 -13.65 -22.48 -2.55
CA ILE A 120 -12.20 -22.55 -2.40
C ILE A 120 -11.80 -23.70 -1.47
N VAL A 121 -12.57 -23.93 -0.40
CA VAL A 121 -12.37 -25.11 0.48
C VAL A 121 -12.59 -26.41 -0.29
N ALA A 122 -13.63 -26.50 -1.12
CA ALA A 122 -13.87 -27.68 -1.94
C ALA A 122 -12.74 -27.93 -2.96
N LEU A 123 -12.13 -26.86 -3.50
CA LEU A 123 -10.93 -26.94 -4.33
C LEU A 123 -9.72 -27.42 -3.51
N ALA A 124 -9.47 -26.79 -2.36
CA ALA A 124 -8.37 -27.11 -1.44
C ALA A 124 -8.42 -28.56 -0.96
N ALA A 125 -9.62 -29.09 -0.67
CA ALA A 125 -9.82 -30.46 -0.21
C ALA A 125 -9.34 -31.52 -1.21
N ARG A 126 -9.17 -31.18 -2.50
CA ARG A 126 -8.62 -32.10 -3.52
C ARG A 126 -7.16 -32.48 -3.25
N GLU A 127 -6.39 -31.56 -2.65
CA GLU A 127 -5.01 -31.80 -2.19
C GLU A 127 -4.98 -32.61 -0.87
N LYS A 128 -6.15 -32.82 -0.26
CA LYS A 128 -6.36 -33.50 1.02
C LYS A 128 -5.49 -32.92 2.15
N PRO A 129 -5.47 -31.59 2.39
CA PRO A 129 -4.69 -31.01 3.48
C PRO A 129 -5.24 -31.44 4.84
N ASP A 130 -4.35 -31.55 5.83
CA ASP A 130 -4.74 -31.72 7.24
C ASP A 130 -5.00 -30.34 7.88
N VAL A 131 -4.34 -29.30 7.36
CA VAL A 131 -4.40 -27.93 7.87
C VAL A 131 -4.44 -26.94 6.70
N LEU A 132 -5.41 -26.03 6.72
CA LEU A 132 -5.37 -24.81 5.91
C LEU A 132 -4.71 -23.68 6.71
N VAL A 133 -3.79 -22.96 6.09
CA VAL A 133 -3.21 -21.74 6.64
C VAL A 133 -3.56 -20.58 5.73
N THR A 134 -4.46 -19.69 6.14
CA THR A 134 -4.73 -18.49 5.33
C THR A 134 -3.61 -17.48 5.55
N VAL A 135 -3.20 -16.80 4.48
CA VAL A 135 -2.25 -15.69 4.54
C VAL A 135 -2.88 -14.49 3.86
N ASP A 136 -2.93 -13.37 4.60
CA ASP A 136 -3.52 -12.11 4.14
C ASP A 136 -5.03 -12.16 3.81
N ASN A 137 -5.72 -13.14 4.41
CA ASN A 137 -7.17 -13.29 4.36
C ASN A 137 -7.65 -14.18 5.50
N GLY A 138 -8.96 -14.40 5.64
CA GLY A 138 -9.53 -15.36 6.58
C GLY A 138 -10.30 -14.75 7.75
N ILE A 139 -10.01 -13.51 8.19
CA ILE A 139 -10.60 -12.95 9.43
C ILE A 139 -12.13 -12.77 9.36
N ALA A 140 -12.68 -12.62 8.15
CA ALA A 140 -14.11 -12.45 7.91
C ALA A 140 -14.77 -13.70 7.29
N ASP A 141 -14.02 -14.78 7.07
CA ASP A 141 -14.41 -15.91 6.21
C ASP A 141 -15.15 -17.01 6.99
N VAL A 142 -16.23 -16.63 7.67
CA VAL A 142 -17.02 -17.53 8.54
C VAL A 142 -17.50 -18.77 7.78
N ALA A 143 -18.04 -18.58 6.57
CA ALA A 143 -18.60 -19.68 5.77
C ALA A 143 -17.51 -20.65 5.26
N GLY A 144 -16.37 -20.12 4.80
CA GLY A 144 -15.25 -20.95 4.36
C GLY A 144 -14.66 -21.77 5.51
N VAL A 145 -14.41 -21.14 6.66
CA VAL A 145 -13.89 -21.86 7.82
C VAL A 145 -14.87 -22.94 8.30
N ALA A 146 -16.18 -22.65 8.34
CA ALA A 146 -17.18 -23.65 8.67
C ALA A 146 -17.19 -24.83 7.68
N ALA A 147 -17.02 -24.56 6.38
CA ALA A 147 -16.92 -25.61 5.35
C ALA A 147 -15.66 -26.49 5.55
N ALA A 148 -14.52 -25.89 5.90
CA ALA A 148 -13.29 -26.63 6.17
C ALA A 148 -13.43 -27.53 7.41
N ASN A 149 -14.00 -26.99 8.49
CA ASN A 149 -14.30 -27.74 9.71
C ASN A 149 -15.24 -28.92 9.45
N ALA A 150 -16.26 -28.75 8.59
CA ALA A 150 -17.18 -29.81 8.21
C ALA A 150 -16.50 -30.97 7.45
N LEU A 151 -15.36 -30.70 6.80
CA LEU A 151 -14.51 -31.70 6.16
C LEU A 151 -13.42 -32.26 7.09
N GLY A 152 -13.38 -31.84 8.35
CA GLY A 152 -12.35 -32.23 9.31
C GLY A 152 -10.98 -31.60 9.05
N ILE A 153 -10.93 -30.48 8.31
CA ILE A 153 -9.70 -29.76 7.99
C ILE A 153 -9.58 -28.57 8.96
N ASP A 154 -8.52 -28.55 9.76
CA ASP A 154 -8.25 -27.45 10.69
C ASP A 154 -7.86 -26.18 9.90
N VAL A 155 -8.29 -24.99 10.37
CA VAL A 155 -7.91 -23.71 9.76
C VAL A 155 -7.13 -22.83 10.73
N VAL A 156 -5.93 -22.39 10.33
CA VAL A 156 -5.15 -21.35 11.00
C VAL A 156 -5.25 -20.07 10.18
N VAL A 157 -5.84 -19.03 10.76
CA VAL A 157 -5.99 -17.74 10.09
C VAL A 157 -4.80 -16.83 10.41
N THR A 158 -4.09 -16.35 9.38
CA THR A 158 -3.08 -15.28 9.50
C THR A 158 -3.48 -14.13 8.59
N ASP A 159 -3.87 -13.01 9.20
CA ASP A 159 -4.52 -11.91 8.50
C ASP A 159 -4.26 -10.59 9.22
N HIS A 160 -4.51 -9.47 8.55
CA HIS A 160 -4.43 -8.13 9.11
C HIS A 160 -5.67 -7.27 8.83
N HIS A 161 -6.61 -7.77 8.02
CA HIS A 161 -7.84 -7.06 7.71
C HIS A 161 -8.73 -6.83 8.95
N MET A 162 -9.69 -5.92 8.81
CA MET A 162 -10.68 -5.66 9.85
C MET A 162 -11.64 -6.85 9.99
N PRO A 163 -11.95 -7.30 11.22
CA PRO A 163 -12.86 -8.41 11.45
C PRO A 163 -14.30 -8.05 11.05
N GLY A 164 -15.07 -9.08 10.67
CA GLY A 164 -16.52 -8.97 10.53
C GLY A 164 -17.25 -8.87 11.87
N ALA A 165 -18.58 -8.84 11.83
CA ALA A 165 -19.42 -8.85 13.04
C ALA A 165 -19.23 -10.11 13.89
N GLN A 166 -18.88 -11.22 13.23
CA GLN A 166 -18.57 -12.50 13.84
C GLN A 166 -17.19 -12.96 13.33
N LEU A 167 -16.40 -13.57 14.21
CA LEU A 167 -15.16 -14.23 13.83
C LEU A 167 -15.43 -15.67 13.36
N PRO A 168 -14.65 -16.20 12.41
CA PRO A 168 -14.73 -17.60 12.02
C PRO A 168 -14.35 -18.52 13.19
N ASP A 169 -14.92 -19.73 13.21
CA ASP A 169 -14.57 -20.77 14.17
C ASP A 169 -13.28 -21.51 13.74
N ALA A 170 -12.20 -20.74 13.58
CA ALA A 170 -10.91 -21.26 13.15
C ALA A 170 -10.15 -21.89 14.33
N ARG A 171 -9.29 -22.87 14.03
CA ARG A 171 -8.45 -23.55 15.03
C ARG A 171 -7.60 -22.55 15.81
N VAL A 172 -7.04 -21.56 15.12
CA VAL A 172 -6.34 -20.40 15.68
C VAL A 172 -6.52 -19.18 14.75
N ILE A 173 -6.63 -17.98 15.32
CA ILE A 173 -6.63 -16.70 14.58
C ILE A 173 -5.48 -15.83 15.06
N VAL A 174 -4.62 -15.41 14.14
CA VAL A 174 -3.56 -14.43 14.36
C VAL A 174 -3.83 -13.22 13.46
N ASN A 175 -4.33 -12.16 14.08
CA ASN A 175 -4.58 -10.89 13.41
C ASN A 175 -4.44 -9.73 14.42
N PRO A 176 -3.70 -8.65 14.12
CA PRO A 176 -3.50 -7.51 15.02
C PRO A 176 -4.79 -6.71 15.28
N ASN A 177 -5.74 -6.75 14.35
CA ASN A 177 -7.02 -6.02 14.36
C ASN A 177 -8.20 -6.86 14.89
N GLN A 178 -7.98 -8.13 15.28
CA GLN A 178 -9.03 -8.93 15.90
C GLN A 178 -9.43 -8.36 17.30
N PRO A 179 -10.69 -8.52 17.73
CA PRO A 179 -11.17 -8.03 19.02
C PRO A 179 -10.32 -8.51 20.20
N GLY A 180 -9.93 -7.58 21.07
CA GLY A 180 -9.14 -7.85 22.27
C GLY A 180 -7.65 -8.13 22.02
N CYS A 181 -7.12 -7.92 20.81
CA CYS A 181 -5.68 -8.02 20.57
C CYS A 181 -4.95 -6.77 21.09
N GLY A 182 -3.95 -6.97 21.95
CA GLY A 182 -3.15 -5.89 22.56
C GLY A 182 -1.93 -5.44 21.73
N PHE A 183 -1.65 -6.10 20.60
CA PHE A 183 -0.45 -5.81 19.80
C PHE A 183 -0.39 -4.33 19.35
N PRO A 184 0.69 -3.59 19.64
CA PRO A 184 0.75 -2.16 19.37
C PRO A 184 0.70 -1.77 17.89
N SER A 185 1.35 -2.54 17.01
CA SER A 185 1.32 -2.28 15.57
C SER A 185 0.04 -2.84 14.95
N LYS A 186 -1.01 -2.02 14.88
CA LYS A 186 -2.28 -2.34 14.21
C LYS A 186 -2.21 -2.31 12.68
N ASN A 187 -1.09 -1.84 12.14
CA ASN A 187 -0.88 -1.66 10.71
C ASN A 187 0.02 -2.76 10.12
N LEU A 188 0.36 -3.81 10.87
CA LEU A 188 1.17 -4.90 10.36
C LEU A 188 0.51 -5.48 9.10
N ALA A 189 1.26 -5.60 8.00
CA ALA A 189 0.78 -6.20 6.75
C ALA A 189 0.60 -7.72 6.91
N GLY A 190 -0.16 -8.37 6.03
CA GLY A 190 -0.38 -9.82 6.02
C GLY A 190 0.93 -10.62 6.00
N VAL A 191 1.89 -10.22 5.16
CA VAL A 191 3.25 -10.80 5.14
C VAL A 191 3.98 -10.64 6.48
N GLY A 192 3.75 -9.52 7.17
CA GLY A 192 4.30 -9.24 8.48
C GLY A 192 3.69 -10.15 9.55
N VAL A 193 2.38 -10.38 9.51
CA VAL A 193 1.69 -11.31 10.42
C VAL A 193 2.24 -12.72 10.27
N MET A 194 2.38 -13.22 9.03
CA MET A 194 2.96 -14.53 8.77
C MET A 194 4.43 -14.60 9.25
N PHE A 195 5.22 -13.55 9.03
CA PHE A 195 6.58 -13.47 9.56
C PHE A 195 6.63 -13.58 11.09
N TYR A 196 5.74 -12.90 11.79
CA TYR A 196 5.60 -13.00 13.25
C TYR A 196 5.22 -14.41 13.71
N VAL A 197 4.29 -15.07 13.02
CA VAL A 197 3.94 -16.47 13.29
C VAL A 197 5.16 -17.37 13.16
N LEU A 198 6.01 -17.18 12.13
CA LEU A 198 7.26 -17.93 11.97
C LEU A 198 8.27 -17.66 13.10
N LEU A 199 8.37 -16.41 13.57
CA LEU A 199 9.23 -16.08 14.73
C LEU A 199 8.78 -16.83 15.99
N ALA A 200 7.48 -16.85 16.27
CA ALA A 200 6.91 -17.54 17.41
C ALA A 200 7.04 -19.07 17.27
N LEU A 201 6.77 -19.62 16.09
CA LEU A 201 6.94 -21.04 15.79
C LEU A 201 8.39 -21.50 15.97
N ARG A 202 9.37 -20.75 15.46
CA ARG A 202 10.79 -21.07 15.67
C ARG A 202 11.16 -21.02 17.16
N ALA A 203 10.63 -20.05 17.89
CA ALA A 203 10.87 -19.95 19.33
C ALA A 203 10.26 -21.15 20.08
N GLU A 204 9.06 -21.61 19.69
CA GLU A 204 8.41 -22.79 20.24
C GLU A 204 9.18 -24.08 19.92
N LEU A 205 9.60 -24.28 18.67
CA LEU A 205 10.43 -25.42 18.27
C LEU A 205 11.76 -25.46 19.04
N ARG A 206 12.37 -24.29 19.31
CA ARG A 206 13.56 -24.19 20.17
C ARG A 206 13.24 -24.58 21.62
N LYS A 207 12.10 -24.16 22.19
CA LYS A 207 11.67 -24.60 23.54
C LYS A 207 11.48 -26.12 23.61
N ARG A 208 11.05 -26.74 22.51
CA ARG A 208 10.88 -28.19 22.37
C ARG A 208 12.18 -28.95 22.06
N GLY A 209 13.31 -28.26 21.98
CA GLY A 209 14.62 -28.86 21.71
C GLY A 209 14.84 -29.30 20.25
N VAL A 210 13.98 -28.87 19.31
CA VAL A 210 14.15 -29.15 17.88
C VAL A 210 15.35 -28.39 17.30
N PHE A 211 15.60 -27.19 17.83
CA PHE A 211 16.72 -26.33 17.46
C PHE A 211 17.45 -25.80 18.70
N THR A 212 18.71 -25.45 18.52
CA THR A 212 19.52 -24.61 19.40
C THR A 212 19.57 -23.17 18.86
N PRO A 213 20.02 -22.18 19.65
CA PRO A 213 20.24 -20.82 19.14
C PRO A 213 21.21 -20.76 17.94
N GLN A 214 22.12 -21.74 17.81
CA GLN A 214 23.16 -21.80 16.78
C GLN A 214 22.69 -22.45 15.47
N ASP A 215 21.85 -23.48 15.54
CA ASP A 215 21.39 -24.24 14.36
C ASP A 215 20.00 -23.82 13.85
N GLN A 216 19.27 -22.98 14.59
CA GLN A 216 17.92 -22.56 14.19
C GLN A 216 17.92 -21.82 12.84
N PRO A 217 16.86 -21.99 12.02
CA PRO A 217 16.75 -21.29 10.76
C PRO A 217 16.81 -19.76 10.88
N ARG A 218 17.50 -19.14 9.93
CA ARG A 218 17.73 -17.69 9.84
C ARG A 218 16.58 -16.99 9.12
N LEU A 219 15.50 -16.73 9.86
CA LEU A 219 14.30 -16.09 9.31
C LEU A 219 14.54 -14.66 8.79
N ASP A 220 15.63 -13.99 9.18
CA ASP A 220 16.02 -12.70 8.60
C ASP A 220 16.24 -12.77 7.08
N ALA A 221 16.45 -13.96 6.51
CA ALA A 221 16.49 -14.19 5.07
C ALA A 221 15.19 -13.90 4.33
N LEU A 222 14.06 -13.77 5.03
CA LEU A 222 12.75 -13.51 4.46
C LEU A 222 12.36 -12.01 4.48
N LEU A 223 13.18 -11.15 5.08
CA LEU A 223 12.82 -9.75 5.32
C LEU A 223 12.77 -8.89 4.05
N ASP A 224 13.38 -9.33 2.97
CA ASP A 224 13.23 -8.71 1.65
C ASP A 224 11.80 -8.89 1.10
N LEU A 225 11.23 -10.10 1.23
CA LEU A 225 9.83 -10.38 0.91
C LEU A 225 8.88 -9.61 1.83
N VAL A 226 9.16 -9.60 3.15
CA VAL A 226 8.36 -8.85 4.13
C VAL A 226 8.34 -7.36 3.80
N ALA A 227 9.48 -6.78 3.45
CA ALA A 227 9.55 -5.37 3.07
C ALA A 227 8.77 -5.06 1.78
N LEU A 228 8.85 -5.94 0.78
CA LEU A 228 8.10 -5.78 -0.47
C LEU A 228 6.59 -5.80 -0.23
N GLY A 229 6.08 -6.83 0.46
CA GLY A 229 4.64 -6.93 0.77
C GLY A 229 4.15 -5.75 1.61
N THR A 230 4.86 -5.43 2.69
CA THR A 230 4.48 -4.31 3.58
C THR A 230 4.39 -2.98 2.83
N VAL A 231 5.34 -2.70 1.93
CA VAL A 231 5.30 -1.44 1.16
C VAL A 231 4.25 -1.46 0.06
N ALA A 232 4.06 -2.61 -0.60
CA ALA A 232 3.10 -2.76 -1.69
C ALA A 232 1.65 -2.74 -1.22
N ASP A 233 1.38 -3.17 0.01
CA ASP A 233 0.05 -3.12 0.63
C ASP A 233 -0.36 -1.70 1.07
N VAL A 234 0.60 -0.76 1.09
CA VAL A 234 0.33 0.63 1.46
C VAL A 234 -0.25 0.73 2.88
N VAL A 235 0.11 -0.18 3.78
CA VAL A 235 -0.17 -0.01 5.22
C VAL A 235 0.60 1.18 5.77
N LYS A 236 0.10 1.76 6.86
CA LYS A 236 0.87 2.78 7.58
C LYS A 236 2.21 2.20 8.04
N LEU A 237 3.28 2.89 7.69
CA LEU A 237 4.63 2.62 8.17
C LEU A 237 4.79 3.19 9.58
N ASP A 238 4.12 2.55 10.54
CA ASP A 238 4.39 2.74 11.96
C ASP A 238 5.80 2.24 12.33
N ALA A 239 6.22 2.44 13.59
CA ALA A 239 7.58 2.12 14.01
C ALA A 239 7.97 0.66 13.72
N ASN A 240 7.05 -0.29 13.91
CA ASN A 240 7.33 -1.71 13.72
C ASN A 240 7.45 -2.06 12.23
N ASN A 241 6.55 -1.55 11.39
CA ASN A 241 6.64 -1.73 9.94
C ASN A 241 7.88 -1.05 9.35
N ARG A 242 8.24 0.16 9.80
CA ARG A 242 9.46 0.84 9.36
C ARG A 242 10.70 0.02 9.67
N LEU A 243 10.76 -0.62 10.84
CA LEU A 243 11.87 -1.48 11.23
C LEU A 243 11.99 -2.70 10.29
N LEU A 244 10.88 -3.42 10.05
CA LEU A 244 10.85 -4.54 9.11
C LEU A 244 11.29 -4.14 7.69
N VAL A 245 10.75 -3.03 7.19
CA VAL A 245 11.09 -2.49 5.87
C VAL A 245 12.54 -2.03 5.80
N ALA A 246 13.05 -1.35 6.84
CA ALA A 246 14.45 -0.92 6.91
C ALA A 246 15.41 -2.11 6.82
N GLN A 247 15.12 -3.20 7.52
CA GLN A 247 15.92 -4.42 7.47
C GLN A 247 15.84 -5.09 6.10
N GLY A 248 14.66 -5.18 5.48
CA GLY A 248 14.54 -5.70 4.12
C GLY A 248 15.32 -4.87 3.10
N LEU A 249 15.20 -3.53 3.14
CA LEU A 249 15.97 -2.63 2.28
C LEU A 249 17.48 -2.78 2.50
N LYS A 250 17.93 -2.86 3.77
CA LYS A 250 19.35 -3.09 4.10
C LYS A 250 19.88 -4.38 3.46
N ARG A 251 19.09 -5.45 3.48
CA ARG A 251 19.44 -6.72 2.83
C ARG A 251 19.51 -6.60 1.32
N MET A 252 18.50 -6.02 0.68
CA MET A 252 18.48 -5.80 -0.77
C MET A 252 19.68 -4.96 -1.23
N ARG A 253 19.98 -3.86 -0.53
CA ARG A 253 21.13 -3.00 -0.83
C ARG A 253 22.47 -3.73 -0.71
N ALA A 254 22.54 -4.71 0.20
CA ALA A 254 23.69 -5.59 0.37
C ALA A 254 23.72 -6.78 -0.60
N GLY A 255 22.78 -6.88 -1.56
CA GLY A 255 22.68 -7.99 -2.50
C GLY A 255 22.13 -9.29 -1.91
N ARG A 256 21.56 -9.27 -0.69
CA ARG A 256 21.07 -10.44 0.04
C ARG A 256 19.55 -10.57 -0.07
N MET A 257 19.07 -10.78 -1.29
CA MET A 257 17.65 -10.94 -1.59
C MET A 257 17.39 -12.24 -2.36
N CYS A 258 16.14 -12.71 -2.37
CA CYS A 258 15.77 -13.88 -3.16
C CYS A 258 15.91 -13.62 -4.67
N PRO A 259 16.09 -14.68 -5.50
CA PRO A 259 16.27 -14.52 -6.94
C PRO A 259 15.11 -13.77 -7.61
N GLY A 260 13.88 -13.99 -7.17
CA GLY A 260 12.69 -13.27 -7.63
C GLY A 260 12.79 -11.76 -7.48
N ILE A 261 13.14 -11.28 -6.29
CA ILE A 261 13.29 -9.83 -6.03
C ILE A 261 14.44 -9.25 -6.87
N ALA A 262 15.56 -9.95 -6.98
CA ALA A 262 16.68 -9.52 -7.81
C ALA A 262 16.28 -9.39 -9.30
N ALA A 263 15.53 -10.37 -9.81
CA ALA A 263 15.00 -10.36 -11.17
C ALA A 263 14.01 -9.22 -11.40
N LEU A 264 13.11 -8.96 -10.45
CA LEU A 264 12.16 -7.84 -10.53
C LEU A 264 12.87 -6.47 -10.54
N PHE A 265 13.94 -6.28 -9.76
CA PHE A 265 14.78 -5.06 -9.85
C PHE A 265 15.37 -4.91 -11.25
N ARG A 266 15.88 -6.01 -11.83
CA ARG A 266 16.51 -6.02 -13.15
C ARG A 266 15.54 -5.60 -14.25
N VAL A 267 14.36 -6.23 -14.32
CA VAL A 267 13.34 -5.89 -15.35
C VAL A 267 12.71 -4.52 -15.09
N ALA A 268 12.69 -4.05 -13.84
CA ALA A 268 12.26 -2.70 -13.51
C ALA A 268 13.24 -1.60 -13.94
N GLY A 269 14.46 -1.96 -14.35
CA GLY A 269 15.52 -1.00 -14.66
C GLY A 269 15.97 -0.22 -13.42
N ARG A 270 15.92 -0.85 -12.23
CA ARG A 270 16.24 -0.23 -10.94
C ARG A 270 17.48 -0.87 -10.32
N GLU A 271 18.27 -0.07 -9.61
CA GLU A 271 19.49 -0.54 -8.94
C GLU A 271 19.21 -0.93 -7.49
N ALA A 272 19.24 -2.23 -7.18
CA ALA A 272 18.94 -2.72 -5.84
C ALA A 272 19.87 -2.18 -4.74
N ARG A 273 21.11 -1.77 -5.08
CA ARG A 273 22.04 -1.11 -4.14
C ARG A 273 21.53 0.22 -3.60
N ARG A 274 20.57 0.83 -4.31
CA ARG A 274 19.88 2.06 -3.94
C ARG A 274 18.39 1.83 -3.65
N ALA A 275 18.00 0.58 -3.39
CA ALA A 275 16.61 0.21 -3.16
C ALA A 275 15.94 1.13 -2.14
N SER A 276 14.76 1.63 -2.48
CA SER A 276 13.93 2.49 -1.65
C SER A 276 12.50 1.94 -1.58
N THR A 277 11.69 2.49 -0.67
CA THR A 277 10.24 2.19 -0.64
C THR A 277 9.55 2.57 -1.94
N PHE A 278 10.04 3.59 -2.65
CA PHE A 278 9.54 3.94 -3.98
C PHE A 278 9.78 2.81 -5.00
N ASP A 279 10.96 2.20 -5.00
CA ASP A 279 11.25 1.08 -5.89
C ASP A 279 10.36 -0.12 -5.59
N LEU A 280 10.11 -0.41 -4.30
CA LEU A 280 9.22 -1.50 -3.91
C LEU A 280 7.77 -1.22 -4.31
N GLY A 281 7.23 -0.05 -3.96
CA GLY A 281 5.82 0.30 -4.19
C GLY A 281 5.44 0.66 -5.63
N PHE A 282 6.38 1.21 -6.42
CA PHE A 282 6.10 1.66 -7.80
C PHE A 282 6.91 0.92 -8.88
N GLY A 283 8.00 0.27 -8.50
CA GLY A 283 8.78 -0.59 -9.37
C GLY A 283 8.30 -2.04 -9.29
N LEU A 284 8.51 -2.69 -8.16
CA LEU A 284 8.35 -4.13 -8.02
C LEU A 284 6.88 -4.55 -7.82
N GLY A 285 6.21 -4.00 -6.81
CA GLY A 285 4.83 -4.36 -6.44
C GLY A 285 3.83 -4.34 -7.61
N PRO A 286 3.82 -3.30 -8.48
CA PRO A 286 2.92 -3.26 -9.64
C PRO A 286 3.12 -4.39 -10.65
N ARG A 287 4.30 -5.00 -10.72
CA ARG A 287 4.59 -6.14 -11.61
C ARG A 287 3.98 -7.43 -11.08
N LEU A 288 4.07 -7.65 -9.76
CA LEU A 288 3.38 -8.75 -9.10
C LEU A 288 1.86 -8.58 -9.20
N ASN A 289 1.36 -7.38 -8.88
CA ASN A 289 -0.07 -7.06 -8.98
C ASN A 289 -0.64 -7.12 -10.41
N ALA A 290 0.20 -7.08 -11.45
CA ALA A 290 -0.27 -7.26 -12.81
C ALA A 290 -0.74 -8.69 -13.07
N ALA A 291 -0.07 -9.69 -12.49
CA ALA A 291 -0.47 -11.09 -12.60
C ALA A 291 -1.88 -11.30 -12.02
N GLY A 292 -2.13 -10.88 -10.77
CA GLY A 292 -3.46 -11.02 -10.15
C GLY A 292 -4.59 -10.24 -10.83
N ARG A 293 -4.28 -9.31 -11.74
CA ARG A 293 -5.27 -8.51 -12.49
C ARG A 293 -5.53 -8.99 -13.90
N LEU A 294 -4.55 -9.61 -14.54
CA LEU A 294 -4.63 -10.00 -15.96
C LEU A 294 -4.52 -11.51 -16.18
N ALA A 295 -4.03 -12.26 -15.19
CA ALA A 295 -3.66 -13.66 -15.33
C ALA A 295 -3.74 -14.41 -13.98
N ASP A 296 -2.99 -15.49 -13.87
CA ASP A 296 -2.85 -16.31 -12.67
C ASP A 296 -1.74 -15.76 -11.75
N MET A 297 -2.10 -15.45 -10.50
CA MET A 297 -1.17 -14.95 -9.49
C MET A 297 -0.12 -16.00 -9.08
N SER A 298 -0.33 -17.28 -9.41
CA SER A 298 0.63 -18.36 -9.15
C SER A 298 2.00 -18.05 -9.76
N LEU A 299 2.05 -17.37 -10.91
CA LEU A 299 3.28 -16.91 -11.57
C LEU A 299 4.06 -15.93 -10.69
N GLY A 300 3.37 -14.97 -10.08
CA GLY A 300 3.96 -14.02 -9.14
C GLY A 300 4.56 -14.71 -7.91
N ILE A 301 3.84 -15.69 -7.35
CA ILE A 301 4.30 -16.48 -6.21
C ILE A 301 5.49 -17.37 -6.60
N GLU A 302 5.46 -18.01 -7.77
CA GLU A 302 6.56 -18.83 -8.29
C GLU A 302 7.85 -18.01 -8.46
N CYS A 303 7.73 -16.77 -8.97
CA CYS A 303 8.85 -15.83 -9.07
C CYS A 303 9.56 -15.64 -7.72
N LEU A 304 8.77 -15.49 -6.65
CA LEU A 304 9.28 -15.25 -5.29
C LEU A 304 9.77 -16.54 -4.60
N LEU A 305 9.28 -17.71 -5.03
CA LEU A 305 9.60 -19.02 -4.44
C LEU A 305 10.79 -19.73 -5.09
N THR A 306 11.07 -19.49 -6.38
CA THR A 306 12.18 -20.16 -7.06
C THR A 306 13.53 -19.75 -6.47
N ASP A 307 14.46 -20.72 -6.40
CA ASP A 307 15.87 -20.48 -6.07
C ASP A 307 16.76 -20.43 -7.32
N ASP A 308 16.19 -20.72 -8.50
CA ASP A 308 16.85 -20.57 -9.80
C ASP A 308 16.64 -19.15 -10.33
N TYR A 309 17.74 -18.43 -10.52
CA TYR A 309 17.74 -17.06 -11.03
C TYR A 309 17.30 -16.96 -12.49
N ASP A 310 17.63 -17.92 -13.34
CA ASP A 310 17.23 -17.89 -14.75
C ASP A 310 15.72 -18.11 -14.87
N ARG A 311 15.17 -19.03 -14.05
CA ARG A 311 13.71 -19.18 -13.92
C ARG A 311 13.06 -17.91 -13.39
N ALA A 312 13.63 -17.30 -12.34
CA ALA A 312 13.13 -16.04 -11.79
C ALA A 312 13.12 -14.91 -12.83
N MET A 313 14.17 -14.80 -13.64
CA MET A 313 14.29 -13.81 -14.72
C MET A 313 13.27 -14.02 -15.82
N SER A 314 13.04 -15.27 -16.24
CA SER A 314 11.99 -15.61 -17.20
C SER A 314 10.62 -15.14 -16.72
N ILE A 315 10.28 -15.48 -15.48
CA ILE A 315 9.00 -15.10 -14.88
C ILE A 315 8.90 -13.58 -14.71
N ALA A 316 9.95 -12.92 -14.21
CA ALA A 316 9.96 -11.47 -14.03
C ALA A 316 9.77 -10.71 -15.36
N ALA A 317 10.30 -11.23 -16.47
CA ALA A 317 10.09 -10.65 -17.79
C ALA A 317 8.63 -10.76 -18.25
N GLU A 318 7.98 -11.88 -17.95
CA GLU A 318 6.54 -12.09 -18.22
C GLU A 318 5.68 -11.13 -17.37
N LEU A 319 5.95 -11.04 -16.07
CA LEU A 319 5.29 -10.08 -15.17
C LEU A 319 5.49 -8.62 -15.61
N ASP A 320 6.68 -8.28 -16.14
CA ASP A 320 6.93 -6.96 -16.71
C ASP A 320 6.09 -6.73 -17.98
N GLY A 321 5.97 -7.74 -18.85
CA GLY A 321 5.09 -7.74 -20.01
C GLY A 321 3.63 -7.45 -19.62
N MET A 322 3.08 -8.21 -18.68
CA MET A 322 1.73 -8.01 -18.15
C MET A 322 1.56 -6.62 -17.55
N ASN A 323 2.54 -6.11 -16.80
CA ASN A 323 2.47 -4.76 -16.24
C ASN A 323 2.53 -3.67 -17.32
N ARG A 324 3.26 -3.87 -18.43
CA ARG A 324 3.23 -2.94 -19.57
C ARG A 324 1.85 -2.95 -20.25
N GLU A 325 1.31 -4.13 -20.53
CA GLU A 325 -0.04 -4.29 -21.10
C GLU A 325 -1.09 -3.62 -20.19
N ARG A 326 -1.05 -3.88 -18.88
CA ARG A 326 -1.92 -3.23 -17.90
C ARG A 326 -1.82 -1.70 -17.99
N ARG A 327 -0.60 -1.16 -18.10
CA ARG A 327 -0.37 0.30 -18.20
C ARG A 327 -0.85 0.86 -19.53
N GLU A 328 -0.75 0.12 -20.62
CA GLU A 328 -1.27 0.52 -21.93
C GLU A 328 -2.81 0.57 -21.91
N ILE A 329 -3.45 -0.44 -21.34
CA ILE A 329 -4.90 -0.45 -21.08
C ILE A 329 -5.28 0.74 -20.19
N GLU A 330 -4.60 0.92 -19.05
CA GLU A 330 -4.81 2.06 -18.15
C GLU A 330 -4.60 3.41 -18.85
N ALA A 331 -3.61 3.53 -19.75
CA ALA A 331 -3.32 4.76 -20.48
C ALA A 331 -4.40 5.08 -21.51
N GLY A 332 -4.88 4.07 -22.26
CA GLY A 332 -6.02 4.23 -23.17
C GLY A 332 -7.28 4.67 -22.42
N MET A 333 -7.59 4.01 -21.30
CA MET A 333 -8.70 4.40 -20.43
C MET A 333 -8.50 5.81 -19.82
N GLN A 334 -7.27 6.21 -19.53
CA GLN A 334 -6.96 7.57 -19.06
C GLN A 334 -7.16 8.63 -20.13
N GLN A 335 -6.80 8.36 -21.39
CA GLN A 335 -7.04 9.27 -22.51
C GLN A 335 -8.54 9.45 -22.75
N GLU A 336 -9.31 8.36 -22.73
CA GLU A 336 -10.76 8.39 -22.79
C GLU A 336 -11.34 9.22 -21.62
N ALA A 337 -10.86 8.97 -20.39
CA ALA A 337 -11.28 9.72 -19.21
C ALA A 337 -10.96 11.23 -19.29
N LEU A 338 -9.83 11.62 -19.90
CA LEU A 338 -9.47 13.01 -20.11
C LEU A 338 -10.36 13.67 -21.17
N ALA A 339 -10.58 13.01 -22.31
CA ALA A 339 -11.49 13.51 -23.35
C ALA A 339 -12.92 13.68 -22.80
N ILE A 340 -13.37 12.74 -21.97
CA ILE A 340 -14.60 12.84 -21.21
C ILE A 340 -14.56 14.09 -20.32
N LEU A 341 -13.56 14.25 -19.46
CA LEU A 341 -13.44 15.40 -18.55
C LEU A 341 -13.40 16.76 -19.26
N ASP A 342 -12.72 16.85 -20.39
CA ASP A 342 -12.62 18.07 -21.20
C ASP A 342 -13.95 18.41 -21.90
N SER A 343 -14.74 17.39 -22.25
CA SER A 343 -16.12 17.56 -22.74
C SER A 343 -17.08 18.01 -21.63
N MET A 344 -16.71 17.78 -20.36
CA MET A 344 -17.51 18.10 -19.17
C MET A 344 -17.25 19.52 -18.64
N ASN A 345 -17.16 20.51 -19.53
CA ASN A 345 -17.07 21.94 -19.19
C ASN A 345 -18.23 22.48 -18.31
N ALA A 346 -19.26 21.66 -18.05
CA ALA A 346 -20.47 22.02 -17.32
C ALA A 346 -20.59 21.41 -15.90
N ILE A 347 -19.58 20.68 -15.39
CA ILE A 347 -19.63 20.27 -13.96
C ILE A 347 -19.37 21.52 -13.11
N ASP A 348 -20.45 22.13 -12.64
CA ASP A 348 -20.38 23.13 -11.58
C ASP A 348 -20.01 22.45 -10.25
N GLY A 349 -18.70 22.34 -10.03
CA GLY A 349 -18.14 21.89 -8.76
C GLY A 349 -18.23 22.97 -7.67
N ALA A 350 -18.55 24.23 -8.02
CA ALA A 350 -18.68 25.29 -7.05
C ALA A 350 -20.00 25.12 -6.28
N GLY A 351 -19.91 24.99 -4.94
CA GLY A 351 -21.07 24.84 -4.06
C GLY A 351 -21.60 23.42 -3.84
N ARG A 352 -20.98 22.39 -4.44
CA ARG A 352 -21.28 20.97 -4.17
C ARG A 352 -20.26 20.33 -3.22
N HIS A 353 -20.73 19.42 -2.36
CA HIS A 353 -19.88 18.67 -1.42
C HIS A 353 -19.45 17.32 -2.00
N THR A 354 -20.21 16.78 -2.94
CA THR A 354 -19.94 15.53 -3.65
C THR A 354 -20.17 15.68 -5.14
N ILE A 355 -19.64 14.73 -5.92
CA ILE A 355 -19.86 14.67 -7.36
C ILE A 355 -20.32 13.27 -7.73
N ALA A 356 -21.45 13.18 -8.41
CA ALA A 356 -21.93 11.94 -9.01
C ALA A 356 -22.16 12.21 -10.50
N VAL A 357 -21.58 11.37 -11.36
CA VAL A 357 -21.67 11.53 -12.81
C VAL A 357 -22.04 10.20 -13.44
N TYR A 358 -23.06 10.22 -14.30
CA TYR A 358 -23.44 9.09 -15.13
C TYR A 358 -23.27 9.47 -16.59
N ASN A 359 -22.84 8.51 -17.41
CA ASN A 359 -22.84 8.64 -18.85
C ASN A 359 -23.10 7.28 -19.48
N GLU A 360 -24.08 7.23 -20.36
CA GLU A 360 -24.53 6.04 -21.08
C GLU A 360 -23.45 5.46 -22.02
N THR A 361 -22.47 6.26 -22.44
CA THR A 361 -21.41 5.79 -23.35
C THR A 361 -20.18 5.24 -22.62
N TRP A 362 -20.10 5.39 -21.30
CA TRP A 362 -18.92 4.97 -20.54
C TRP A 362 -18.88 3.46 -20.34
N HIS A 363 -17.66 2.91 -20.35
CA HIS A 363 -17.43 1.53 -19.98
C HIS A 363 -17.11 1.39 -18.48
N GLN A 364 -17.60 0.32 -17.84
CA GLN A 364 -17.35 0.03 -16.42
C GLN A 364 -15.86 -0.07 -16.04
N GLY A 365 -14.98 -0.34 -17.01
CA GLY A 365 -13.53 -0.35 -16.80
C GLY A 365 -12.93 1.05 -16.57
N VAL A 366 -13.56 2.10 -17.11
CA VAL A 366 -13.00 3.47 -17.15
C VAL A 366 -13.49 4.33 -15.98
N ILE A 367 -14.68 4.04 -15.44
CA ILE A 367 -15.34 4.89 -14.44
C ILE A 367 -14.47 5.15 -13.21
N GLY A 368 -13.73 4.16 -12.69
CA GLY A 368 -12.86 4.36 -11.52
C GLY A 368 -11.70 5.34 -11.74
N ILE A 369 -11.19 5.42 -12.97
CA ILE A 369 -10.13 6.36 -13.38
C ILE A 369 -10.73 7.76 -13.50
N VAL A 370 -11.89 7.88 -14.15
CA VAL A 370 -12.63 9.16 -14.26
C VAL A 370 -12.95 9.71 -12.87
N ALA A 371 -13.45 8.87 -11.95
CA ALA A 371 -13.73 9.28 -10.57
C ALA A 371 -12.48 9.81 -9.86
N SER A 372 -11.33 9.14 -10.05
CA SER A 372 -10.06 9.56 -9.45
C SER A 372 -9.64 10.94 -9.94
N ARG A 373 -9.77 11.21 -11.25
CA ARG A 373 -9.40 12.47 -11.87
C ARG A 373 -10.35 13.62 -11.51
N ILE A 374 -11.66 13.38 -11.50
CA ILE A 374 -12.65 14.35 -11.00
C ILE A 374 -12.32 14.67 -9.53
N LYS A 375 -12.03 13.65 -8.71
CA LYS A 375 -11.66 13.83 -7.30
C LYS A 375 -10.37 14.64 -7.16
N ASP A 376 -9.36 14.39 -7.98
CA ASP A 376 -8.09 15.15 -7.94
C ASP A 376 -8.27 16.61 -8.41
N LYS A 377 -9.13 16.85 -9.42
CA LYS A 377 -9.43 18.18 -9.97
C LYS A 377 -10.26 19.04 -9.01
N PHE A 378 -11.34 18.47 -8.45
CA PHE A 378 -12.31 19.20 -7.64
C PHE A 378 -12.12 19.02 -6.14
N HIS A 379 -11.32 18.05 -5.71
CA HIS A 379 -11.16 17.69 -4.30
C HIS A 379 -12.50 17.44 -3.59
N ARG A 380 -13.31 16.55 -4.19
CA ARG A 380 -14.62 16.11 -3.67
C ARG A 380 -14.67 14.58 -3.66
N PRO A 381 -15.45 13.93 -2.78
CA PRO A 381 -15.83 12.54 -3.00
C PRO A 381 -16.61 12.42 -4.32
N VAL A 382 -16.24 11.44 -5.13
CA VAL A 382 -16.79 11.25 -6.47
C VAL A 382 -17.33 9.85 -6.62
N PHE A 383 -18.49 9.71 -7.25
CA PHE A 383 -18.90 8.50 -7.95
C PHE A 383 -19.07 8.75 -9.44
N THR A 384 -18.61 7.82 -10.24
CA THR A 384 -18.87 7.77 -11.68
C THR A 384 -19.61 6.48 -12.01
N PHE A 385 -20.56 6.57 -12.93
CA PHE A 385 -21.46 5.50 -13.28
C PHE A 385 -21.44 5.23 -14.78
N ALA A 386 -21.53 3.94 -15.13
CA ALA A 386 -21.68 3.43 -16.49
C ALA A 386 -22.85 2.43 -16.53
N PRO A 387 -23.44 2.17 -17.71
CA PRO A 387 -24.38 1.07 -17.88
C PRO A 387 -23.78 -0.26 -17.40
N GLY A 388 -24.61 -1.08 -16.78
CA GLY A 388 -24.31 -2.48 -16.49
C GLY A 388 -25.30 -3.40 -17.20
N ASP A 389 -25.16 -4.70 -16.95
CA ASP A 389 -26.10 -5.71 -17.45
C ASP A 389 -27.42 -5.67 -16.68
N ASP A 390 -28.51 -6.19 -17.26
CA ASP A 390 -29.80 -6.43 -16.57
C ASP A 390 -30.47 -5.19 -15.93
N GLY A 391 -30.44 -4.03 -16.58
CA GLY A 391 -31.18 -2.84 -16.13
C GLY A 391 -30.64 -2.22 -14.83
N VAL A 392 -29.32 -2.35 -14.61
CA VAL A 392 -28.60 -1.68 -13.52
C VAL A 392 -27.45 -0.84 -14.05
N ILE A 393 -27.01 0.14 -13.26
CA ILE A 393 -25.78 0.89 -13.54
C ILE A 393 -24.71 0.55 -12.50
N LYS A 394 -23.45 0.51 -12.96
CA LYS A 394 -22.28 0.22 -12.12
C LYS A 394 -21.59 1.52 -11.75
N GLY A 395 -21.35 1.70 -10.46
CA GLY A 395 -20.70 2.88 -9.89
C GLY A 395 -19.33 2.58 -9.31
N SER A 396 -18.35 3.46 -9.55
CA SER A 396 -17.04 3.45 -8.88
C SER A 396 -16.78 4.77 -8.18
N GLY A 397 -16.47 4.68 -6.88
CA GLY A 397 -16.29 5.82 -5.99
C GLY A 397 -14.83 6.07 -5.64
N ARG A 398 -14.45 7.35 -5.48
CA ARG A 398 -13.15 7.80 -4.97
C ARG A 398 -13.34 8.92 -3.96
N SER A 399 -12.72 8.78 -2.79
CA SER A 399 -12.90 9.73 -1.69
C SER A 399 -11.74 10.70 -1.51
N ILE A 400 -11.95 11.70 -0.67
CA ILE A 400 -10.93 12.55 -0.09
C ILE A 400 -10.73 12.21 1.40
N PRO A 401 -9.57 12.54 2.00
CA PRO A 401 -9.38 12.38 3.45
C PRO A 401 -10.50 13.05 4.25
N GLY A 402 -10.97 12.36 5.30
CA GLY A 402 -12.07 12.85 6.14
C GLY A 402 -13.48 12.47 5.67
N PHE A 403 -13.63 11.72 4.58
CA PHE A 403 -14.93 11.20 4.13
C PHE A 403 -14.86 9.70 3.82
N HIS A 404 -15.60 8.88 4.56
CA HIS A 404 -15.56 7.42 4.41
C HIS A 404 -16.63 6.94 3.42
N LEU A 405 -16.23 6.49 2.22
CA LEU A 405 -17.19 6.15 1.16
C LEU A 405 -18.11 4.98 1.49
N ARG A 406 -17.60 3.87 2.07
CA ARG A 406 -18.46 2.73 2.43
C ARG A 406 -19.56 3.14 3.41
N ASP A 407 -19.20 3.84 4.48
CA ASP A 407 -20.16 4.37 5.46
C ASP A 407 -21.13 5.36 4.83
N ALA A 408 -20.67 6.21 3.91
CA ALA A 408 -21.54 7.09 3.15
C ALA A 408 -22.53 6.31 2.29
N LEU A 409 -22.10 5.21 1.64
CA LEU A 409 -22.99 4.31 0.90
C LEU A 409 -23.97 3.59 1.82
N ASP A 410 -23.55 3.17 3.02
CA ASP A 410 -24.45 2.58 4.02
C ASP A 410 -25.51 3.59 4.48
N ALA A 411 -25.12 4.85 4.70
CA ALA A 411 -26.05 5.94 5.01
C ALA A 411 -27.02 6.20 3.84
N VAL A 412 -26.54 6.23 2.60
CA VAL A 412 -27.39 6.36 1.39
C VAL A 412 -28.36 5.17 1.28
N HIS A 413 -27.88 3.94 1.49
CA HIS A 413 -28.70 2.72 1.45
C HIS A 413 -29.82 2.75 2.49
N LYS A 414 -29.53 3.23 3.71
CA LYS A 414 -30.52 3.38 4.79
C LYS A 414 -31.55 4.48 4.51
N ARG A 415 -31.13 5.59 3.90
CA ARG A 415 -32.02 6.73 3.56
C ARG A 415 -32.90 6.45 2.35
N SER A 416 -32.41 5.63 1.42
CA SER A 416 -33.10 5.26 0.18
C SER A 416 -33.11 3.73 0.01
N PRO A 417 -33.90 2.99 0.83
CA PRO A 417 -33.95 1.54 0.76
C PRO A 417 -34.36 1.03 -0.63
N GLY A 418 -33.67 -0.01 -1.12
CA GLY A 418 -33.93 -0.59 -2.45
C GLY A 418 -33.30 0.16 -3.62
N LEU A 419 -32.65 1.31 -3.39
CA LEU A 419 -31.90 2.04 -4.42
C LEU A 419 -30.61 1.31 -4.82
N ILE A 420 -29.82 0.91 -3.81
CA ILE A 420 -28.54 0.22 -3.99
C ILE A 420 -28.79 -1.29 -3.93
N VAL A 421 -28.50 -1.99 -5.02
CA VAL A 421 -28.63 -3.45 -5.15
C VAL A 421 -27.52 -4.16 -4.37
N LYS A 422 -26.28 -3.69 -4.55
CA LYS A 422 -25.11 -4.16 -3.80
C LYS A 422 -24.07 -3.05 -3.71
N PHE A 423 -23.33 -3.01 -2.61
CA PHE A 423 -22.17 -2.13 -2.46
C PHE A 423 -21.09 -2.77 -1.61
N GLY A 424 -19.87 -2.25 -1.74
CA GLY A 424 -18.73 -2.66 -0.95
C GLY A 424 -17.53 -1.74 -1.15
N GLY A 425 -16.44 -2.02 -0.44
CA GLY A 425 -15.19 -1.26 -0.50
C GLY A 425 -14.77 -0.71 0.86
N HIS A 426 -14.01 0.37 0.85
CA HIS A 426 -13.32 0.96 2.00
C HIS A 426 -13.54 2.48 2.05
N ALA A 427 -12.79 3.16 2.93
CA ALA A 427 -12.88 4.61 3.12
C ALA A 427 -12.63 5.40 1.82
N MET A 428 -11.59 5.05 1.08
CA MET A 428 -11.08 5.85 -0.05
C MET A 428 -11.60 5.41 -1.42
N ALA A 429 -12.14 4.19 -1.53
CA ALA A 429 -12.70 3.65 -2.75
C ALA A 429 -13.84 2.69 -2.43
N ALA A 430 -14.93 2.81 -3.18
CA ALA A 430 -16.09 1.93 -3.03
C ALA A 430 -16.71 1.63 -4.40
N GLY A 431 -17.38 0.50 -4.52
CA GLY A 431 -18.16 0.13 -5.69
C GLY A 431 -19.62 -0.08 -5.30
N LEU A 432 -20.53 0.25 -6.21
CA LEU A 432 -21.95 -0.06 -6.04
C LEU A 432 -22.62 -0.45 -7.35
N THR A 433 -23.76 -1.12 -7.23
CA THR A 433 -24.71 -1.34 -8.31
C THR A 433 -26.01 -0.65 -7.93
N LEU A 434 -26.50 0.25 -8.79
CA LEU A 434 -27.78 0.94 -8.64
C LEU A 434 -28.77 0.39 -9.65
N ARG A 435 -30.07 0.50 -9.34
CA ARG A 435 -31.10 0.39 -10.38
C ARG A 435 -30.90 1.48 -11.44
N GLU A 436 -31.23 1.19 -12.69
CA GLU A 436 -31.09 2.12 -13.82
C GLU A 436 -31.85 3.45 -13.61
N ASP A 437 -33.04 3.39 -13.00
CA ASP A 437 -33.85 4.54 -12.62
C ASP A 437 -33.37 5.29 -11.36
N GLY A 438 -32.32 4.79 -10.70
CA GLY A 438 -31.89 5.23 -9.38
C GLY A 438 -30.90 6.40 -9.36
N PHE A 439 -30.32 6.78 -10.51
CA PHE A 439 -29.18 7.70 -10.53
C PHE A 439 -29.46 9.06 -9.88
N GLU A 440 -30.56 9.72 -10.24
CA GLU A 440 -30.90 11.05 -9.70
C GLU A 440 -31.16 11.00 -8.18
N THR A 441 -31.84 9.95 -7.71
CA THR A 441 -32.07 9.72 -6.27
C THR A 441 -30.74 9.52 -5.54
N PHE A 442 -29.79 8.79 -6.15
CA PHE A 442 -28.46 8.62 -5.60
C PHE A 442 -27.71 9.96 -5.52
N VAL A 443 -27.72 10.77 -6.58
CA VAL A 443 -27.05 12.09 -6.59
C VAL A 443 -27.54 12.96 -5.44
N ALA A 444 -28.87 13.08 -5.28
CA ALA A 444 -29.46 13.89 -4.23
C ALA A 444 -29.13 13.36 -2.83
N THR A 445 -29.23 12.04 -2.62
CA THR A 445 -28.99 11.42 -1.30
C THR A 445 -27.51 11.49 -0.92
N PHE A 446 -26.61 11.24 -1.88
CA PHE A 446 -25.16 11.29 -1.67
C PHE A 446 -24.69 12.72 -1.37
N GLU A 447 -25.23 13.72 -2.07
CA GLU A 447 -24.94 15.13 -1.78
C GLU A 447 -25.45 15.56 -0.41
N ALA A 448 -26.63 15.09 0.03
CA ALA A 448 -27.12 15.35 1.37
C ALA A 448 -26.18 14.79 2.45
N VAL A 449 -25.73 13.54 2.29
CA VAL A 449 -24.72 12.93 3.18
C VAL A 449 -23.42 13.73 3.14
N GLY A 450 -22.99 14.14 1.95
CA GLY A 450 -21.84 15.01 1.73
C GLY A 450 -21.90 16.30 2.54
N ARG A 451 -23.01 17.05 2.43
CA ARG A 451 -23.23 18.32 3.14
C ARG A 451 -23.22 18.18 4.65
N GLU A 452 -23.72 17.06 5.16
CA GLU A 452 -23.73 16.81 6.60
C GLU A 452 -22.35 16.46 7.15
N TRP A 453 -21.52 15.75 6.37
CA TRP A 453 -20.28 15.17 6.87
C TRP A 453 -19.04 15.98 6.50
N LEU A 454 -19.07 16.72 5.39
CA LEU A 454 -17.94 17.51 4.90
C LEU A 454 -18.03 18.95 5.40
N THR A 455 -16.90 19.44 5.91
CA THR A 455 -16.70 20.85 6.25
C THR A 455 -15.93 21.55 5.13
N GLU A 456 -16.02 22.88 5.04
CA GLU A 456 -15.27 23.67 4.04
C GLU A 456 -13.74 23.42 4.11
N ALA A 457 -13.23 23.13 5.31
CA ALA A 457 -11.83 22.76 5.51
C ALA A 457 -11.47 21.44 4.81
N LEU A 458 -12.37 20.44 4.84
CA LEU A 458 -12.18 19.16 4.14
C LEU A 458 -12.34 19.30 2.62
N LEU A 459 -13.08 20.32 2.16
CA LEU A 459 -13.25 20.63 0.74
C LEU A 459 -12.04 21.36 0.11
N SER A 460 -11.10 21.82 0.93
CA SER A 460 -9.90 22.51 0.48
C SER A 460 -8.72 21.53 0.42
N ARG A 461 -8.13 21.34 -0.77
CA ARG A 461 -6.93 20.52 -0.92
C ARG A 461 -5.78 21.17 -0.13
N VAL A 462 -5.29 20.50 0.91
CA VAL A 462 -4.11 20.95 1.66
C VAL A 462 -2.89 20.16 1.20
N LEU A 463 -1.84 20.86 0.78
CA LEU A 463 -0.51 20.30 0.58
C LEU A 463 0.33 20.61 1.81
N GLU A 464 0.59 19.58 2.61
CA GLU A 464 1.39 19.72 3.82
C GLU A 464 2.90 19.66 3.52
N THR A 465 3.65 20.63 4.06
CA THR A 465 5.10 20.73 3.99
C THR A 465 5.73 20.76 5.38
N ASP A 466 7.04 20.61 5.47
CA ASP A 466 7.84 20.63 6.68
C ASP A 466 8.47 22.01 6.94
N GLY A 467 7.86 23.04 6.35
CA GLY A 467 8.30 24.43 6.39
C GLY A 467 9.36 24.74 5.35
N GLU A 468 10.04 25.87 5.55
CA GLU A 468 11.15 26.24 4.68
C GLU A 468 12.39 25.38 4.94
N ALA A 469 13.11 25.07 3.87
CA ALA A 469 14.44 24.48 3.98
C ALA A 469 15.47 25.59 4.20
N ASP A 470 16.32 25.41 5.19
CA ASP A 470 17.47 26.27 5.41
C ASP A 470 18.45 26.16 4.22
N PRO A 471 19.14 27.24 3.85
CA PRO A 471 20.18 27.25 2.81
C PRO A 471 21.17 26.08 2.87
N GLU A 472 21.52 25.63 4.07
CA GLU A 472 22.49 24.57 4.36
C GLU A 472 21.95 23.17 4.02
N CYS A 473 20.63 23.01 3.90
CA CYS A 473 19.98 21.77 3.52
C CYS A 473 20.10 21.47 2.02
N PHE A 474 20.51 22.43 1.19
CA PHE A 474 20.67 22.24 -0.26
C PHE A 474 22.02 21.61 -0.61
N THR A 475 22.35 20.51 0.07
CA THR A 475 23.57 19.73 -0.13
C THR A 475 23.24 18.26 -0.39
N PRO A 476 24.04 17.54 -1.22
CA PRO A 476 23.80 16.12 -1.46
C PRO A 476 23.80 15.28 -0.19
N GLN A 477 24.63 15.63 0.80
CA GLN A 477 24.74 14.97 2.09
C GLN A 477 23.46 15.08 2.91
N PHE A 478 22.76 16.23 2.84
CA PHE A 478 21.48 16.38 3.52
C PHE A 478 20.39 15.53 2.86
N VAL A 479 20.35 15.46 1.53
CA VAL A 479 19.42 14.56 0.82
C VAL A 479 19.71 13.09 1.18
N GLU A 480 20.97 12.67 1.18
CA GLU A 480 21.40 11.34 1.62
C GLU A 480 20.98 11.05 3.07
N LEU A 481 21.10 12.05 3.97
CA LEU A 481 20.62 11.96 5.34
C LEU A 481 19.11 11.70 5.39
N LEU A 482 18.31 12.41 4.58
CA LEU A 482 16.86 12.16 4.50
C LEU A 482 16.57 10.74 3.99
N GLU A 483 17.33 10.24 3.01
CA GLU A 483 17.20 8.90 2.43
C GLU A 483 17.59 7.76 3.39
N THR A 484 18.24 8.06 4.53
CA THR A 484 18.49 7.05 5.57
C THR A 484 17.21 6.53 6.22
N GLN A 485 16.13 7.30 6.15
CA GLN A 485 14.85 6.97 6.77
C GLN A 485 13.95 6.17 5.82
N VAL A 486 13.01 5.42 6.41
CA VAL A 486 11.99 4.70 5.66
C VAL A 486 10.73 5.57 5.55
N TRP A 487 10.58 6.23 4.42
CA TRP A 487 9.41 7.04 4.10
C TRP A 487 8.33 6.22 3.38
N GLY A 488 7.07 6.53 3.62
CA GLY A 488 5.95 5.89 2.93
C GLY A 488 4.59 6.27 3.52
N GLN A 489 3.61 5.39 3.36
CA GLN A 489 2.25 5.67 3.81
C GLN A 489 2.20 5.93 5.32
N GLY A 490 1.54 7.03 5.70
CA GLY A 490 1.43 7.46 7.10
C GLY A 490 2.76 7.88 7.77
N PHE A 491 3.86 7.94 7.00
CA PHE A 491 5.15 8.50 7.40
C PHE A 491 5.83 9.12 6.16
N PRO A 492 5.24 10.19 5.57
CA PRO A 492 5.60 10.66 4.23
C PRO A 492 7.01 11.26 4.19
N ALA A 493 7.65 11.17 3.02
CA ALA A 493 8.92 11.84 2.76
C ALA A 493 8.80 13.36 2.96
N PRO A 494 9.88 14.05 3.32
CA PRO A 494 9.81 15.48 3.55
C PRO A 494 9.53 16.27 2.27
N SER A 495 8.71 17.31 2.42
CA SER A 495 8.43 18.31 1.39
C SER A 495 8.59 19.68 2.02
N PHE A 496 9.20 20.63 1.33
CA PHE A 496 9.50 21.97 1.81
C PHE A 496 8.68 23.00 1.04
N CYS A 497 8.61 24.22 1.54
CA CYS A 497 8.02 25.34 0.82
C CYS A 497 8.89 26.59 0.89
N GLY A 498 8.66 27.56 0.01
CA GLY A 498 9.31 28.86 0.08
C GLY A 498 8.94 29.75 -1.10
N GLU A 499 9.17 31.04 -0.96
CA GLU A 499 9.04 32.01 -2.05
C GLU A 499 10.36 32.13 -2.82
N PHE A 500 10.28 32.10 -4.15
CA PHE A 500 11.43 32.16 -5.03
C PHE A 500 11.19 33.08 -6.22
N ASP A 501 12.24 33.77 -6.64
CA ASP A 501 12.28 34.47 -7.92
C ASP A 501 12.51 33.47 -9.06
N VAL A 502 11.75 33.58 -10.15
CA VAL A 502 11.92 32.75 -11.34
C VAL A 502 12.98 33.41 -12.23
N LEU A 503 14.23 32.93 -12.13
CA LEU A 503 15.36 33.48 -12.88
C LEU A 503 15.36 33.03 -14.34
N SER A 504 14.97 31.77 -14.58
CA SER A 504 14.72 31.25 -15.92
C SER A 504 13.79 30.04 -15.87
N GLN A 505 13.09 29.78 -16.97
CA GLN A 505 12.20 28.63 -17.13
C GLN A 505 12.21 28.14 -18.58
N ALA A 506 12.09 26.83 -18.76
CA ALA A 506 12.04 26.18 -20.07
C ALA A 506 11.19 24.91 -20.02
N VAL A 507 10.38 24.69 -21.06
CA VAL A 507 9.61 23.46 -21.21
C VAL A 507 10.50 22.37 -21.83
N LEU A 508 10.57 21.21 -21.19
CA LEU A 508 11.28 20.02 -21.64
C LEU A 508 10.29 18.96 -22.09
N LYS A 509 10.57 18.34 -23.25
CA LYS A 509 9.76 17.27 -23.84
C LYS A 509 8.26 17.61 -23.90
N GLU A 510 7.94 18.89 -24.09
CA GLU A 510 6.56 19.43 -24.15
C GLU A 510 5.70 19.16 -22.90
N LYS A 511 6.29 18.68 -21.81
CA LYS A 511 5.53 18.12 -20.66
C LYS A 511 6.06 18.52 -19.29
N HIS A 512 7.31 18.98 -19.18
CA HIS A 512 7.95 19.26 -17.90
C HIS A 512 8.53 20.67 -17.87
N LEU A 513 8.31 21.42 -16.80
CA LEU A 513 8.86 22.75 -16.64
C LEU A 513 10.17 22.66 -15.85
N LYS A 514 11.29 23.00 -16.49
CA LYS A 514 12.57 23.16 -15.81
C LYS A 514 12.74 24.62 -15.43
N LEU A 515 13.14 24.90 -14.19
CA LEU A 515 13.33 26.25 -13.70
C LEU A 515 14.71 26.43 -13.05
N LYS A 516 15.16 27.66 -13.06
CA LYS A 516 16.20 28.16 -12.17
C LYS A 516 15.57 29.17 -11.22
N LEU A 517 15.61 28.86 -9.94
CA LEU A 517 14.96 29.64 -8.88
C LEU A 517 16.02 30.42 -8.09
N GLY A 518 15.67 31.64 -7.69
CA GLY A 518 16.50 32.53 -6.89
C GLY A 518 15.92 32.77 -5.51
N ARG A 519 16.77 32.79 -4.48
CA ARG A 519 16.43 33.30 -3.13
C ARG A 519 17.63 34.07 -2.59
N GLY A 520 17.54 35.40 -2.61
CA GLY A 520 18.70 36.26 -2.30
C GLY A 520 19.87 36.01 -3.26
N LYS A 521 21.02 35.58 -2.74
CA LYS A 521 22.22 35.28 -3.55
C LYS A 521 22.31 33.82 -4.03
N GLN A 522 21.37 32.97 -3.62
CA GLN A 522 21.40 31.54 -3.92
C GLN A 522 20.56 31.23 -5.15
N HIS A 523 21.04 30.25 -5.93
CA HIS A 523 20.35 29.73 -7.11
C HIS A 523 20.10 28.24 -6.98
N PHE A 524 18.92 27.79 -7.40
CA PHE A 524 18.50 26.40 -7.29
C PHE A 524 18.01 25.89 -8.64
N ASP A 525 18.41 24.66 -8.98
CA ASP A 525 17.84 23.95 -10.12
C ASP A 525 16.53 23.29 -9.67
N ALA A 526 15.46 23.47 -10.45
CA ALA A 526 14.15 22.91 -10.16
C ALA A 526 13.50 22.24 -11.38
N ILE A 527 12.63 21.27 -11.14
CA ILE A 527 11.82 20.62 -12.16
C ILE A 527 10.40 20.36 -11.66
N TRP A 528 9.41 20.72 -12.47
CA TRP A 528 8.01 20.35 -12.27
C TRP A 528 7.60 19.35 -13.33
N PHE A 529 7.42 18.09 -12.92
CA PHE A 529 7.03 17.03 -13.85
C PHE A 529 5.54 17.13 -14.22
N ASN A 530 5.19 16.89 -15.49
CA ASN A 530 3.82 16.89 -16.00
C ASN A 530 3.12 18.25 -15.84
N HIS A 531 3.89 19.33 -15.95
CA HIS A 531 3.44 20.71 -15.93
C HIS A 531 4.27 21.48 -16.96
N ALA A 532 3.62 22.21 -17.86
CA ALA A 532 4.28 22.97 -18.93
C ALA A 532 3.90 24.45 -18.92
N GLU A 533 2.94 24.86 -18.10
CA GLU A 533 2.52 26.25 -17.97
C GLU A 533 3.65 27.06 -17.30
N PRO A 534 4.02 28.24 -17.81
CA PRO A 534 5.06 29.05 -17.22
C PRO A 534 4.58 29.67 -15.89
N LEU A 535 5.51 29.88 -14.97
CA LEU A 535 5.28 30.63 -13.74
C LEU A 535 5.50 32.13 -13.95
N GLY A 536 4.97 32.94 -13.03
CA GLY A 536 5.23 34.37 -12.95
C GLY A 536 6.69 34.70 -12.59
N ALA A 537 6.97 35.98 -12.37
CA ALA A 537 8.32 36.44 -12.00
C ALA A 537 8.79 35.93 -10.63
N SER A 538 7.85 35.65 -9.73
CA SER A 538 8.07 34.94 -8.48
C SER A 538 6.97 33.89 -8.30
N ALA A 539 7.23 32.90 -7.46
CA ALA A 539 6.26 31.87 -7.11
C ALA A 539 6.48 31.35 -5.68
N TYR A 540 5.40 31.01 -4.99
CA TYR A 540 5.47 30.27 -3.74
C TYR A 540 5.42 28.77 -4.04
N VAL A 541 6.54 28.08 -3.85
CA VAL A 541 6.77 26.73 -4.35
C VAL A 541 6.77 25.73 -3.21
N ALA A 542 6.04 24.63 -3.34
CA ALA A 542 6.20 23.42 -2.54
C ALA A 542 7.02 22.38 -3.32
N TYR A 543 8.06 21.83 -2.72
CA TYR A 543 9.07 21.03 -3.41
C TYR A 543 9.72 19.98 -2.50
N ARG A 544 10.20 18.89 -3.09
CA ARG A 544 11.12 17.95 -2.44
C ARG A 544 12.55 18.22 -2.88
N LEU A 545 13.52 17.88 -2.04
CA LEU A 545 14.93 17.87 -2.41
C LEU A 545 15.29 16.49 -2.95
N ASP A 546 16.00 16.45 -4.08
CA ASP A 546 16.45 15.22 -4.73
C ASP A 546 17.90 15.35 -5.20
N ASN A 547 18.61 14.23 -5.26
CA ASN A 547 19.99 14.16 -5.75
C ASN A 547 20.01 13.77 -7.22
N ASN A 548 20.35 14.72 -8.08
CA ASN A 548 20.51 14.47 -9.51
C ASN A 548 21.99 14.23 -9.84
N THR A 549 22.33 13.00 -10.23
CA THR A 549 23.67 12.64 -10.68
C THR A 549 23.75 12.63 -12.21
N PHE A 550 24.55 13.52 -12.78
CA PHE A 550 24.81 13.58 -14.21
C PHE A 550 26.31 13.68 -14.48
N ASN A 551 26.83 12.83 -15.38
CA ASN A 551 28.26 12.74 -15.70
C ASN A 551 29.17 12.61 -14.45
N GLY A 552 28.73 11.86 -13.45
CA GLY A 552 29.48 11.64 -12.20
C GLY A 552 29.43 12.80 -11.20
N ILE A 553 28.72 13.89 -11.52
CA ILE A 553 28.53 15.04 -10.61
C ILE A 553 27.11 14.97 -10.04
N THR A 554 27.01 14.88 -8.70
CA THR A 554 25.73 14.96 -7.99
C THR A 554 25.44 16.39 -7.57
N ARG A 555 24.24 16.88 -7.89
CA ARG A 555 23.73 18.19 -7.45
C ARG A 555 22.34 18.04 -6.88
N VAL A 556 22.01 18.89 -5.92
CA VAL A 556 20.65 18.98 -5.38
C VAL A 556 19.74 19.65 -6.40
N GLN A 557 18.57 19.04 -6.64
CA GLN A 557 17.50 19.58 -7.46
C GLN A 557 16.21 19.65 -6.64
N MET A 558 15.45 20.72 -6.82
CA MET A 558 14.09 20.84 -6.28
C MET A 558 13.11 20.15 -7.23
N VAL A 559 12.39 19.15 -6.75
CA VAL A 559 11.28 18.53 -7.47
C VAL A 559 9.99 19.20 -7.01
N ILE A 560 9.42 20.05 -7.86
CA ILE A 560 8.23 20.85 -7.54
C ILE A 560 7.00 19.95 -7.52
N GLU A 561 6.21 20.08 -6.45
CA GLU A 561 4.91 19.43 -6.28
C GLU A 561 3.76 20.39 -6.61
N HIS A 562 3.92 21.66 -6.25
CA HIS A 562 2.94 22.71 -6.49
C HIS A 562 3.61 24.10 -6.44
N ALA A 563 3.05 25.07 -7.16
CA ALA A 563 3.41 26.47 -7.03
C ALA A 563 2.16 27.36 -7.09
N GLN A 564 2.21 28.50 -6.41
CA GLN A 564 1.21 29.56 -6.41
C GLN A 564 1.79 30.87 -6.94
#